data_AF-A0A519RRB8-F1
#
_entry.id   AF-A0A519RRB8-F1
#
_cell.length_a   1.000
_cell.length_b   1.000
_cell.length_c   1.000
_cell.angle_alpha   90.00
_cell.angle_beta   90.00
_cell.angle_gamma   90.00
#
_symmetry.space_group_name_H-M   'P 1'
#
loop_
_entity.id
_entity.type
_entity.pdbx_description
1 polymer ?
#
loop_
_entity_poly.entity_id
_entity_poly.type
_entity_poly.pdbx_seq_one_letter_code
_entity_poly.pdbx_strand_id
1 'polypeptide(L)'
;MQVQELLEGRVAERTQQLGSALAEAQQQRTNAAIQQRLLNQILGQVPASIATLSGPEHRYSFFNEQYQALSGGRTQLHQPVAEVFPEVVAQGFIGLLDQVYATGTPFQGRETPAQLYDPATGQPEPRYVDFIFQPLLSEEGVTQGVLAFILDVTDKVRTRQQAEALQAQLAATKQS
;
A
#
# COMPACT_ATOMS: atom_id res chain seq x y z
N MET A 1 -0.35 -0.55 65.10
CA MET A 1 0.98 -0.79 64.52
C MET A 1 0.94 -1.80 63.37
N GLN A 2 0.54 -3.06 63.58
CA GLN A 2 0.57 -4.10 62.53
C GLN A 2 -0.18 -3.76 61.22
N VAL A 3 -1.34 -3.09 61.29
CA VAL A 3 -2.12 -2.71 60.09
C VAL A 3 -1.38 -1.68 59.23
N GLN A 4 -0.59 -0.81 59.85
CA GLN A 4 0.14 0.26 59.17
C GLN A 4 1.37 -0.28 58.42
N GLU A 5 2.14 -1.18 59.05
CA GLU A 5 3.26 -1.87 58.39
C GLU A 5 2.81 -2.76 57.23
N LEU A 6 1.65 -3.44 57.37
CA LEU A 6 1.07 -4.25 56.30
C LEU A 6 0.65 -3.38 55.10
N LEU A 7 0.10 -2.19 55.36
CA LEU A 7 -0.26 -1.22 54.33
C LEU A 7 0.97 -0.67 53.60
N GLU A 8 2.01 -0.30 54.35
CA GLU A 8 3.27 0.21 53.79
C GLU A 8 3.99 -0.84 52.94
N GLY A 9 4.06 -2.09 53.40
CA GLY A 9 4.62 -3.20 52.61
C GLY A 9 3.86 -3.44 51.31
N ARG A 10 2.52 -3.37 51.34
CA ARG A 10 1.67 -3.55 50.15
C ARG A 10 1.75 -2.37 49.17
N VAL A 11 1.97 -1.16 49.68
CA VAL A 11 2.23 0.04 48.84
C VAL A 11 3.60 -0.08 48.18
N ALA A 12 4.64 -0.50 48.91
CA ALA A 12 5.97 -0.70 48.35
C ALA A 12 5.99 -1.79 47.26
N GLU A 13 5.34 -2.93 47.52
CA GLU A 13 5.22 -4.02 46.55
C GLU A 13 4.48 -3.58 45.29
N ARG A 14 3.33 -2.88 45.42
CA ARG A 14 2.60 -2.33 44.26
C ARG A 14 3.39 -1.28 43.51
N THR A 15 4.13 -0.42 44.21
CA THR A 15 4.97 0.61 43.58
C THR A 15 6.08 -0.03 42.76
N GLN A 16 6.70 -1.11 43.28
CA GLN A 16 7.69 -1.89 42.55
C GLN A 16 7.07 -2.60 41.33
N GLN A 17 5.92 -3.26 41.49
CA GLN A 17 5.20 -3.92 40.39
C GLN A 17 4.81 -2.93 39.28
N LEU A 18 4.30 -1.74 39.64
CA LEU A 18 3.98 -0.68 38.69
C LEU A 18 5.23 -0.14 37.99
N GLY A 19 6.35 0.00 38.70
CA GLY A 19 7.63 0.41 38.12
C GLY A 19 8.12 -0.58 37.08
N SER A 20 8.07 -1.88 37.37
CA SER A 20 8.42 -2.94 36.42
C SER A 20 7.49 -2.96 35.20
N ALA A 21 6.17 -2.92 35.40
CA ALA A 21 5.20 -2.90 34.31
C ALA A 21 5.35 -1.67 33.40
N LEU A 22 5.64 -0.50 33.98
CA LEU A 22 5.90 0.72 33.22
C LEU A 22 7.17 0.60 32.37
N ALA A 23 8.25 0.06 32.95
CA ALA A 23 9.50 -0.17 32.23
C ALA A 23 9.31 -1.14 31.05
N GLU A 24 8.58 -2.23 31.25
CA GLU A 24 8.23 -3.19 30.20
C GLU A 24 7.39 -2.54 29.08
N ALA A 25 6.34 -1.80 29.44
CA ALA A 25 5.50 -1.12 28.46
C ALA A 25 6.27 -0.06 27.66
N GLN A 26 7.18 0.66 28.31
CA GLN A 26 8.03 1.66 27.67
C GLN A 26 9.06 1.02 26.74
N GLN A 27 9.62 -0.13 27.13
CA GLN A 27 10.51 -0.91 26.27
C GLN A 27 9.77 -1.43 25.03
N GLN A 28 8.56 -1.98 25.21
CA GLN A 28 7.73 -2.45 24.10
C GLN A 28 7.39 -1.33 23.12
N ARG A 29 6.97 -0.16 23.62
CA ARG A 29 6.70 1.02 22.78
C ARG A 29 7.93 1.48 22.02
N THR A 30 9.11 1.46 22.66
CA THR A 30 10.37 1.85 22.04
C THR A 30 10.73 0.89 20.91
N ASN A 31 10.65 -0.41 21.15
CA ASN A 31 10.90 -1.43 20.14
C ASN A 31 9.93 -1.32 18.96
N ALA A 32 8.63 -1.15 19.23
CA ALA A 32 7.62 -0.95 18.19
C ALA A 32 7.89 0.31 17.36
N ALA A 33 8.26 1.42 18.00
CA ALA A 33 8.62 2.66 17.30
C ALA A 33 9.86 2.50 16.42
N ILE A 34 10.87 1.74 16.87
CA ILE A 34 12.05 1.43 16.06
C ILE A 34 11.67 0.58 14.84
N GLN A 35 10.88 -0.48 15.03
CA GLN A 35 10.41 -1.34 13.94
C GLN A 35 9.57 -0.56 12.92
N GLN A 36 8.65 0.30 13.40
CA GLN A 36 7.81 1.12 12.53
C GLN A 36 8.64 2.10 11.70
N ARG A 37 9.66 2.73 12.30
CA ARG A 37 10.58 3.62 11.56
C ARG A 37 11.36 2.85 10.50
N LEU A 38 11.88 1.67 10.83
CA LEU A 38 12.61 0.83 9.88
C LEU A 38 11.70 0.40 8.71
N LEU A 39 10.47 -0.02 8.98
CA LEU A 39 9.50 -0.38 7.94
C LEU A 39 9.21 0.80 7.01
N ASN A 40 8.97 1.99 7.56
CA ASN A 40 8.74 3.18 6.75
C ASN A 40 9.97 3.54 5.90
N GLN A 41 11.18 3.40 6.43
CA GLN A 41 12.42 3.62 5.68
C GLN A 41 12.62 2.62 4.55
N ILE A 42 12.32 1.35 4.78
CA ILE A 42 12.39 0.31 3.75
C ILE A 42 11.36 0.63 2.66
N LEU A 43 10.10 0.84 3.03
CA LEU A 43 9.00 1.06 2.09
C LEU A 43 9.16 2.36 1.28
N GLY A 44 9.80 3.39 1.84
CA GLY A 44 10.13 4.62 1.12
C GLY A 44 11.32 4.48 0.16
N GLN A 45 12.16 3.44 0.29
CA GLN A 45 13.27 3.17 -0.63
C GLN A 45 12.90 2.20 -1.76
N VAL A 46 11.78 1.48 -1.64
CA VAL A 46 11.32 0.56 -2.69
C VAL A 46 10.79 1.39 -3.88
N PRO A 47 11.26 1.14 -5.12
CA PRO A 47 10.81 1.84 -6.32
C PRO A 47 9.44 1.30 -6.81
N ALA A 48 8.51 1.07 -5.90
CA ALA A 48 7.18 0.56 -6.21
C ALA A 48 6.12 1.29 -5.38
N SER A 49 4.96 1.50 -5.99
CA SER A 49 3.78 2.04 -5.32
C SER A 49 3.09 0.92 -4.57
N ILE A 50 3.07 1.00 -3.25
CA ILE A 50 2.51 -0.02 -2.36
C ILE A 50 1.37 0.57 -1.56
N ALA A 51 0.23 -0.11 -1.54
CA ALA A 51 -0.90 0.18 -0.66
C ALA A 51 -1.52 -1.09 -0.10
N THR A 52 -2.09 -1.01 1.10
CA THR A 52 -3.00 -2.04 1.60
C THR A 52 -4.40 -1.48 1.72
N LEU A 53 -5.37 -2.32 1.40
CA LEU A 53 -6.79 -2.04 1.38
C LEU A 53 -7.46 -2.99 2.36
N SER A 54 -8.41 -2.50 3.14
CA SER A 54 -9.09 -3.27 4.19
C SER A 54 -10.58 -3.39 3.90
N GLY A 55 -11.12 -4.56 4.19
CA GLY A 55 -12.54 -4.87 4.05
C GLY A 55 -13.03 -4.93 2.59
N PRO A 56 -14.32 -5.27 2.40
CA PRO A 56 -14.91 -5.46 1.07
C PRO A 56 -15.07 -4.15 0.27
N GLU A 57 -14.98 -2.99 0.94
CA GLU A 57 -15.04 -1.67 0.29
C GLU A 57 -13.65 -1.16 -0.12
N HIS A 58 -12.60 -1.96 0.08
CA HIS A 58 -11.22 -1.63 -0.27
C HIS A 58 -10.76 -0.29 0.29
N ARG A 59 -10.92 -0.09 1.59
CA ARG A 59 -10.54 1.17 2.25
C ARG A 59 -9.04 1.20 2.50
N TYR A 60 -8.36 2.29 2.13
CA TYR A 60 -6.92 2.42 2.36
C TYR A 60 -6.57 2.24 3.85
N SER A 61 -5.73 1.26 4.17
CA SER A 61 -5.18 1.04 5.51
C SER A 61 -3.71 1.41 5.60
N PHE A 62 -3.00 1.42 4.48
CA PHE A 62 -1.61 1.86 4.37
C PHE A 62 -1.30 2.24 2.92
N PHE A 63 -0.34 3.16 2.73
CA PHE A 63 0.31 3.40 1.45
C PHE A 63 1.69 4.01 1.67
N ASN A 64 2.65 3.75 0.77
CA ASN A 64 3.96 4.39 0.81
C ASN A 64 3.98 5.71 0.01
N GLU A 65 5.11 6.43 0.09
CA GLU A 65 5.30 7.72 -0.58
C GLU A 65 5.20 7.60 -2.11
N GLN A 66 5.69 6.51 -2.68
CA GLN A 66 5.59 6.23 -4.11
C GLN A 66 4.13 6.09 -4.57
N TYR A 67 3.29 5.39 -3.79
CA TYR A 67 1.86 5.31 -4.07
C TYR A 67 1.18 6.68 -3.94
N GLN A 68 1.57 7.46 -2.93
CA GLN A 68 1.08 8.83 -2.79
C GLN A 68 1.44 9.69 -4.01
N ALA A 69 2.66 9.59 -4.52
CA ALA A 69 3.09 10.28 -5.74
C ALA A 69 2.33 9.79 -6.98
N LEU A 70 2.16 8.48 -7.16
CA LEU A 70 1.40 7.89 -8.28
C LEU A 70 -0.06 8.39 -8.28
N SER A 71 -0.65 8.56 -7.11
CA SER A 71 -2.02 9.08 -6.96
C SER A 71 -2.17 10.59 -7.16
N GLY A 72 -1.08 11.32 -7.38
CA GLY A 72 -1.08 12.79 -7.36
C GLY A 72 -1.42 13.38 -5.99
N GLY A 73 -1.14 12.65 -4.90
CA GLY A 73 -1.37 13.11 -3.54
C GLY A 73 -2.82 13.02 -3.04
N ARG A 74 -3.71 12.35 -3.79
CA ARG A 74 -5.15 12.23 -3.46
C ARG A 74 -5.46 11.19 -2.41
N THR A 75 -4.61 10.18 -2.24
CA THR A 75 -4.90 9.04 -1.37
C THR A 75 -4.98 9.45 0.10
N GLN A 76 -6.02 8.97 0.79
CA GLN A 76 -6.24 9.19 2.21
C GLN A 76 -6.59 7.89 2.91
N LEU A 77 -6.13 7.73 4.14
CA LEU A 77 -6.46 6.57 4.96
C LEU A 77 -7.97 6.49 5.20
N HIS A 78 -8.47 5.27 5.26
CA HIS A 78 -9.86 4.86 5.48
C HIS A 78 -10.86 5.24 4.39
N GLN A 79 -10.43 5.94 3.34
CA GLN A 79 -11.27 6.20 2.18
C GLN A 79 -11.30 4.99 1.22
N PRO A 80 -12.44 4.69 0.58
CA PRO A 80 -12.52 3.64 -0.44
C PRO A 80 -11.74 4.05 -1.70
N VAL A 81 -11.10 3.07 -2.36
CA VAL A 81 -10.44 3.32 -3.68
C VAL A 81 -11.40 3.96 -4.67
N ALA A 82 -12.66 3.50 -4.71
CA ALA A 82 -13.68 3.99 -5.64
C ALA A 82 -14.05 5.48 -5.44
N GLU A 83 -13.91 6.01 -4.22
CA GLU A 83 -14.15 7.43 -3.93
C GLU A 83 -12.94 8.30 -4.30
N VAL A 84 -11.73 7.81 -4.05
CA VAL A 84 -10.48 8.53 -4.35
C VAL A 84 -10.20 8.56 -5.86
N PHE A 85 -10.50 7.46 -6.55
CA PHE A 85 -10.24 7.26 -7.98
C PHE A 85 -11.49 6.79 -8.73
N PRO A 86 -12.50 7.66 -8.92
CA PRO A 86 -13.68 7.31 -9.71
C PRO A 86 -13.32 6.90 -11.14
N GLU A 87 -12.22 7.41 -11.71
CA GLU A 87 -11.73 7.03 -13.04
C GLU A 87 -11.24 5.58 -13.11
N VAL A 88 -10.76 5.02 -12.00
CA VAL A 88 -10.24 3.64 -11.90
C VAL A 88 -11.40 2.63 -11.84
N VAL A 89 -12.58 3.07 -11.38
CA VAL A 89 -13.82 2.26 -11.41
C VAL A 89 -14.19 1.89 -12.84
N ALA A 90 -14.23 2.88 -13.74
CA ALA A 90 -14.58 2.69 -15.15
C ALA A 90 -13.59 1.79 -15.91
N GLN A 91 -12.37 1.63 -15.38
CA GLN A 91 -11.30 0.81 -15.95
C GLN A 91 -11.32 -0.64 -15.45
N GLY A 92 -12.21 -0.99 -14.53
CA GLY A 92 -12.43 -2.37 -14.07
C GLY A 92 -11.55 -2.84 -12.92
N PHE A 93 -10.65 -1.99 -12.40
CA PHE A 93 -9.75 -2.38 -11.29
C PHE A 93 -10.50 -2.71 -10.00
N ILE A 94 -11.64 -2.05 -9.72
CA ILE A 94 -12.46 -2.38 -8.54
C ILE A 94 -12.99 -3.82 -8.63
N GLY A 95 -13.45 -4.25 -9.80
CA GLY A 95 -13.91 -5.64 -9.99
C GLY A 95 -12.79 -6.66 -9.78
N LEU A 96 -11.54 -6.31 -10.14
CA LEU A 96 -10.37 -7.15 -9.84
C LEU A 96 -10.09 -7.22 -8.33
N LEU A 97 -10.21 -6.10 -7.61
CA LEU A 97 -10.07 -6.07 -6.15
C LEU A 97 -11.17 -6.89 -5.46
N ASP A 98 -12.42 -6.76 -5.92
CA ASP A 98 -13.56 -7.55 -5.44
C ASP A 98 -13.31 -9.05 -5.63
N GLN A 99 -12.83 -9.44 -6.80
CA GLN A 99 -12.51 -10.84 -7.10
C GLN A 99 -11.42 -11.37 -6.17
N VAL A 100 -10.33 -10.62 -5.98
CA VAL A 100 -9.23 -11.03 -5.10
C VAL A 100 -9.70 -11.14 -3.65
N TYR A 101 -10.49 -10.16 -3.18
CA TYR A 101 -11.04 -10.17 -1.83
C TYR A 101 -11.95 -11.37 -1.60
N ALA A 102 -12.90 -11.61 -2.52
CA ALA A 102 -13.89 -12.68 -2.39
C ALA A 102 -13.30 -14.08 -2.54
N THR A 103 -12.32 -14.26 -3.42
CA THR A 103 -11.77 -15.59 -3.75
C THR A 103 -10.50 -15.95 -2.98
N GLY A 104 -9.81 -14.96 -2.40
CA GLY A 104 -8.47 -15.17 -1.84
C GLY A 104 -7.44 -15.60 -2.89
N THR A 105 -7.71 -15.38 -4.18
CA THR A 105 -6.79 -15.69 -5.28
C THR A 105 -6.12 -14.41 -5.76
N PRO A 106 -4.77 -14.35 -5.85
CA PRO A 106 -4.09 -13.16 -6.33
C PRO A 106 -4.36 -12.90 -7.81
N PHE A 107 -4.33 -11.63 -8.19
CA PHE A 107 -4.44 -11.18 -9.59
C PHE A 107 -3.20 -10.39 -9.99
N GLN A 108 -2.71 -10.58 -11.21
CA GLN A 108 -1.57 -9.83 -11.75
C GLN A 108 -1.89 -9.28 -13.15
N GLY A 109 -1.49 -8.04 -13.39
CA GLY A 109 -1.51 -7.41 -14.71
C GLY A 109 -0.12 -6.99 -15.12
N ARG A 110 0.16 -7.05 -16.44
CA ARG A 110 1.43 -6.59 -17.03
C ARG A 110 1.16 -5.57 -18.11
N GLU A 111 1.98 -4.52 -18.13
CA GLU A 111 1.94 -3.40 -19.08
C GLU A 111 0.50 -2.95 -19.35
N THR A 112 -0.31 -2.92 -18.29
CA THR A 112 -1.75 -2.67 -18.41
C THR A 112 -1.97 -1.17 -18.55
N PRO A 113 -2.70 -0.71 -19.58
CA PRO A 113 -2.97 0.71 -19.74
C PRO A 113 -3.87 1.18 -18.60
N ALA A 114 -3.50 2.30 -18.00
CA ALA A 114 -4.28 2.97 -16.98
C ALA A 114 -4.35 4.47 -17.29
N GLN A 115 -5.51 5.07 -17.05
CA GLN A 115 -5.72 6.50 -17.07
C GLN A 115 -5.80 6.97 -15.62
N LEU A 116 -4.80 7.72 -15.18
CA LEU A 116 -4.77 8.29 -13.84
C LEU A 116 -4.93 9.80 -13.95
N TYR A 117 -5.89 10.37 -13.22
CA TYR A 117 -6.03 11.81 -13.15
C TYR A 117 -4.83 12.41 -12.42
N ASP A 118 -4.16 13.38 -13.05
CA ASP A 118 -3.12 14.18 -12.42
C ASP A 118 -3.73 15.49 -11.90
N PRO A 119 -3.77 15.71 -10.58
CA PRO A 119 -4.28 16.96 -9.99
C PRO A 119 -3.50 18.20 -10.38
N ALA A 120 -2.22 18.08 -10.77
CA ALA A 120 -1.41 19.22 -11.16
C ALA A 120 -1.78 19.75 -12.55
N THR A 121 -2.08 18.85 -13.49
CA THR A 121 -2.49 19.20 -14.87
C THR A 121 -3.99 19.24 -15.07
N GLY A 122 -4.75 18.64 -14.17
CA GLY A 122 -6.21 18.55 -14.23
C GLY A 122 -6.73 17.63 -15.34
N GLN A 123 -5.89 16.72 -15.85
CA GLN A 123 -6.21 15.84 -16.98
C GLN A 123 -5.85 14.38 -16.66
N PRO A 124 -6.55 13.40 -17.25
CA PRO A 124 -6.13 12.01 -17.19
C PRO A 124 -4.85 11.81 -18.01
N GLU A 125 -3.84 11.23 -17.38
CA GLU A 125 -2.59 10.87 -18.03
C GLU A 125 -2.53 9.37 -18.36
N PRO A 126 -2.16 9.01 -19.61
CA PRO A 126 -2.00 7.62 -19.99
C PRO A 126 -0.72 7.03 -19.43
N ARG A 127 -0.87 6.00 -18.60
CA ARG A 127 0.19 5.23 -17.97
C ARG A 127 0.11 3.76 -18.37
N TYR A 128 1.22 3.04 -18.21
CA TYR A 128 1.28 1.59 -18.26
C TYR A 128 1.77 1.06 -16.92
N VAL A 129 1.03 0.14 -16.33
CA VAL A 129 1.34 -0.40 -15.00
C VAL A 129 1.52 -1.92 -15.03
N ASP A 130 2.58 -2.39 -14.39
CA ASP A 130 2.66 -3.77 -13.89
C ASP A 130 2.08 -3.76 -12.47
N PHE A 131 1.15 -4.65 -12.15
CA PHE A 131 0.55 -4.68 -10.83
C PHE A 131 0.25 -6.09 -10.35
N ILE A 132 0.22 -6.26 -9.04
CA ILE A 132 -0.30 -7.44 -8.36
C ILE A 132 -1.22 -7.02 -7.21
N PHE A 133 -2.37 -7.67 -7.15
CA PHE A 133 -3.31 -7.64 -6.05
C PHE A 133 -3.21 -8.96 -5.31
N GLN A 134 -2.67 -8.90 -4.09
CA GLN A 134 -2.42 -10.05 -3.24
C GLN A 134 -3.41 -10.01 -2.06
N PRO A 135 -4.18 -11.08 -1.79
CA PRO A 135 -5.06 -11.11 -0.63
C PRO A 135 -4.26 -11.10 0.67
N LEU A 136 -4.74 -10.35 1.64
CA LEU A 136 -4.25 -10.36 3.02
C LEU A 136 -5.22 -11.19 3.86
N LEU A 137 -4.72 -12.31 4.39
CA LEU A 137 -5.52 -13.30 5.09
C LEU A 137 -5.41 -13.12 6.61
N SER A 138 -6.49 -13.39 7.33
CA SER A 138 -6.49 -13.56 8.78
C SER A 138 -5.81 -14.87 9.18
N GLU A 139 -5.60 -15.06 10.49
CA GLU A 139 -5.15 -16.35 11.05
C GLU A 139 -6.12 -17.51 10.73
N GLU A 140 -7.39 -17.20 10.48
CA GLU A 140 -8.45 -18.16 10.12
C GLU A 140 -8.50 -18.44 8.60
N GLY A 141 -7.61 -17.83 7.81
CA GLY A 141 -7.55 -17.98 6.36
C GLY A 141 -8.59 -17.14 5.60
N VAL A 142 -9.29 -16.23 6.27
CA VAL A 142 -10.31 -15.36 5.65
C VAL A 142 -9.65 -14.08 5.13
N THR A 143 -9.99 -13.66 3.92
CA THR A 143 -9.47 -12.39 3.36
C THR A 143 -9.97 -11.20 4.18
N GLN A 144 -9.03 -10.45 4.77
CA GLN A 144 -9.32 -9.21 5.51
C GLN A 144 -9.03 -7.96 4.67
N GLY A 145 -8.26 -8.11 3.60
CA GLY A 145 -7.87 -6.99 2.75
C GLY A 145 -7.10 -7.43 1.52
N VAL A 146 -6.56 -6.45 0.80
CA VAL A 146 -5.77 -6.64 -0.40
C VAL A 146 -4.52 -5.76 -0.34
N LEU A 147 -3.36 -6.34 -0.61
CA LEU A 147 -2.12 -5.63 -0.89
C LEU A 147 -2.07 -5.33 -2.39
N ALA A 148 -1.97 -4.05 -2.74
CA ALA A 148 -1.70 -3.58 -4.07
C ALA A 148 -0.22 -3.19 -4.19
N PHE A 149 0.48 -3.85 -5.11
CA PHE A 149 1.82 -3.48 -5.53
C PHE A 149 1.76 -3.08 -7.01
N ILE A 150 2.23 -1.88 -7.32
CA ILE A 150 2.13 -1.27 -8.65
C ILE A 150 3.50 -0.70 -9.03
N LEU A 151 3.93 -1.00 -10.24
CA LEU A 151 5.12 -0.44 -10.87
C LEU A 151 4.69 0.31 -12.14
N ASP A 152 5.03 1.60 -12.21
CA ASP A 152 4.86 2.38 -13.43
C ASP A 152 5.95 1.99 -14.42
N VAL A 153 5.54 1.40 -15.55
CA VAL A 153 6.40 0.96 -16.64
C VAL A 153 6.18 1.79 -17.90
N THR A 154 5.58 2.98 -17.77
CA THR A 154 5.23 3.85 -18.90
C THR A 154 6.44 4.19 -19.76
N ASP A 155 7.55 4.62 -19.15
CA ASP A 155 8.76 4.99 -19.91
C ASP A 155 9.37 3.80 -20.66
N LYS A 156 9.37 2.63 -20.04
CA LYS A 156 9.82 1.38 -20.65
C LYS A 156 8.96 1.04 -21.87
N VAL A 157 7.63 1.09 -21.73
CA VAL A 157 6.70 0.78 -22.83
C VAL A 157 6.80 1.80 -23.95
N ARG A 158 6.83 3.10 -23.63
CA ARG A 158 6.97 4.18 -24.63
C ARG A 158 8.28 4.08 -25.40
N THR A 159 9.39 3.81 -24.71
CA THR A 159 10.70 3.63 -25.36
C THR A 159 10.68 2.45 -26.32
N ARG A 160 10.09 1.31 -25.93
CA ARG A 160 9.94 0.15 -26.80
C ARG A 160 9.10 0.46 -28.04
N GLN A 161 7.94 1.09 -27.85
CA GLN A 161 7.04 1.46 -28.95
C GLN A 161 7.70 2.43 -29.95
N GLN A 162 8.49 3.40 -29.46
CA GLN A 162 9.24 4.32 -30.32
C GLN A 162 10.30 3.58 -31.15
N ALA A 163 11.03 2.64 -30.55
CA ALA A 163 12.04 1.84 -31.25
C ALA A 163 11.40 0.96 -32.34
N GLU A 164 10.28 0.30 -32.03
CA GLU A 164 9.52 -0.53 -32.97
C GLU A 164 8.98 0.31 -34.15
N ALA A 165 8.42 1.49 -33.86
CA ALA A 165 7.92 2.40 -34.89
C ALA A 165 9.02 2.86 -35.85
N LEU A 166 10.20 3.20 -35.33
CA LEU A 166 11.34 3.61 -36.16
C LEU A 166 11.84 2.46 -37.03
N GLN A 167 11.90 1.24 -36.49
CA GLN A 167 12.28 0.05 -37.26
C GLN A 167 11.29 -0.24 -38.40
N ALA A 168 9.99 -0.11 -38.13
CA ALA A 168 8.95 -0.29 -39.14
C ALA A 168 9.06 0.76 -40.28
N GLN A 169 9.34 2.02 -39.94
CA GLN A 169 9.57 3.08 -40.93
C GLN A 169 10.81 2.79 -41.80
N LEU A 170 11.93 2.40 -41.19
CA LEU A 170 13.14 2.05 -41.94
C LEU A 170 12.93 0.83 -42.86
N ALA A 171 12.14 -0.15 -42.43
CA ALA A 171 11.80 -1.31 -43.26
C ALA A 171 10.93 -0.91 -44.46
N ALA A 172 9.95 -0.03 -44.26
CA ALA A 172 9.09 0.48 -45.34
C ALA A 172 9.88 1.28 -46.39
N THR A 173 10.81 2.14 -45.97
CA THR A 173 11.63 2.94 -46.91
C THR A 173 12.62 2.08 -47.70
N LYS A 174 13.11 0.96 -47.16
CA LYS A 174 14.01 0.04 -47.87
C LYS A 174 13.30 -0.84 -48.91
N GLN A 175 11.98 -0.95 -48.83
CA GLN A 175 11.16 -1.74 -49.77
C GLN A 175 10.55 -0.88 -50.90
N SER A 176 10.72 0.43 -50.84
CA SER A 176 10.26 1.40 -51.84
C SER A 176 11.40 1.90 -52.72
#